data_AF-A0A661HTW9-F1
#
_entry.id   AF-A0A661HTW9-F1
#
_cell.length_a   1.000
_cell.length_b   1.000
_cell.length_c   1.000
_cell.angle_alpha   90.00
_cell.angle_beta   90.00
_cell.angle_gamma   90.00
#
_symmetry.space_group_name_H-M   'P 1'
#
loop_
_entity.id
_entity.type
_entity.pdbx_description
1 polymer ?
#
loop_
_entity_poly.entity_id
_entity_poly.type
_entity_poly.pdbx_seq_one_letter_code
_entity_poly.pdbx_strand_id
1 'polypeptide(L)' 'MTSNYTTPFTITSKILSQVSDIAELVAEIKHIDSKKITPKLRKKNRVRSITGSLQIEGNSFTEEQVTAMINGKRVLG' A
#
# COMPACT_ATOMS: atom_id res chain seq x y z
N MET A 1 -7.45 20.90 -35.52
CA MET A 1 -6.78 21.55 -34.38
C MET A 1 -6.90 20.63 -33.18
N THR A 2 -5.88 19.82 -32.92
CA THR A 2 -5.83 18.95 -31.74
C THR A 2 -5.20 19.75 -30.60
N SER A 3 -6.00 20.01 -29.57
CA SER A 3 -5.50 20.56 -28.30
C SER A 3 -4.39 19.65 -27.77
N ASN A 4 -3.15 20.15 -27.73
CA ASN A 4 -2.06 19.48 -27.03
C ASN A 4 -2.36 19.63 -25.53
N TYR A 5 -3.01 18.61 -24.96
CA TYR A 5 -3.22 18.52 -23.53
C TYR A 5 -1.87 18.34 -22.83
N THR A 6 -1.35 19.42 -22.26
CA THR A 6 -0.19 19.37 -21.38
C THR A 6 -0.68 19.17 -19.96
N THR A 7 -0.31 18.05 -19.33
CA THR A 7 -0.72 17.77 -17.95
C THR A 7 -0.03 18.76 -17.00
N PRO A 8 -0.76 19.45 -16.09
CA PRO A 8 -0.22 20.53 -15.28
C PRO A 8 0.53 20.00 -14.06
N PHE A 9 1.54 19.16 -14.27
CA PHE A 9 2.40 18.68 -13.20
C PHE A 9 3.56 19.65 -12.99
N THR A 10 3.46 20.47 -11.94
CA THR A 10 4.55 21.35 -11.51
C THR A 10 5.20 20.78 -10.25
N ILE A 11 6.48 20.49 -10.31
CA ILE A 11 7.24 20.05 -9.14
C ILE A 11 7.35 21.21 -8.15
N THR A 12 7.05 20.95 -6.89
CA THR A 12 7.19 21.90 -5.79
C THR A 12 8.31 21.46 -4.85
N SER A 13 8.83 22.39 -4.04
CA SER A 13 9.80 22.07 -2.99
C SER A 13 9.27 21.03 -2.00
N LYS A 14 7.96 21.07 -1.70
CA LYS A 14 7.29 20.07 -0.85
C LYS A 14 7.36 18.67 -1.45
N ILE A 15 7.08 18.53 -2.75
CA ILE A 15 7.19 17.24 -3.44
C ILE A 15 8.63 16.72 -3.34
N LEU A 16 9.63 17.58 -3.58
CA LEU A 16 11.03 17.18 -3.52
C LEU A 16 11.46 16.74 -2.12
N SER A 17 10.99 17.46 -1.09
CA SER A 17 11.19 17.07 0.32
C SER A 17 10.62 15.69 0.59
N GLN A 18 9.35 15.46 0.24
CA GLN A 18 8.68 14.18 0.46
C GLN A 18 9.34 13.03 -0.30
N VAL A 19 9.79 13.27 -1.53
CA VAL A 19 10.53 12.26 -2.31
C VAL A 19 11.83 11.88 -1.62
N SER A 20 12.55 12.86 -1.07
CA SER A 20 13.80 12.61 -0.33
C SER A 20 13.55 11.79 0.92
N ASP A 21 12.55 12.16 1.71
CA ASP A 21 12.15 11.44 2.94
C ASP A 21 11.73 9.99 2.62
N ILE A 22 10.92 9.80 1.57
CA ILE A 22 10.47 8.46 1.14
C ILE A 22 11.67 7.62 0.68
N ALA A 23 12.61 8.20 -0.05
CA ALA A 23 13.79 7.49 -0.54
C ALA A 23 14.69 7.00 0.62
N GLU A 24 14.88 7.82 1.64
CA GLU A 24 15.62 7.45 2.86
C GLU A 24 14.94 6.28 3.60
N LEU A 25 13.63 6.38 3.86
CA LEU A 25 12.87 5.31 4.50
C LEU A 25 12.90 3.99 3.71
N VAL A 26 12.82 4.08 2.37
CA VAL A 26 12.93 2.90 1.50
C VAL A 26 14.35 2.30 1.57
N ALA A 27 15.39 3.12 1.63
CA ALA A 27 16.76 2.66 1.76
C ALA A 27 16.97 1.94 3.10
N GLU A 28 16.46 2.50 4.20
CA GLU A 28 16.47 1.88 5.52
C GLU A 28 15.79 0.51 5.49
N ILE A 29 14.56 0.42 4.95
CA ILE A 29 13.81 -0.83 4.83
C ILE A 29 14.53 -1.86 3.96
N LYS A 30 15.21 -1.43 2.89
CA LYS A 30 16.00 -2.34 2.04
C LYS A 30 17.25 -2.86 2.74
N HIS A 31 17.83 -2.07 3.65
CA HIS A 31 19.01 -2.46 4.42
C HIS A 31 18.67 -3.37 5.61
N ILE A 32 17.41 -3.34 6.08
CA ILE A 32 16.86 -4.38 6.97
C ILE A 32 16.93 -5.73 6.21
N ASP A 33 17.88 -6.58 6.62
CA ASP A 33 18.18 -7.90 6.02
C ASP A 33 16.94 -8.57 5.43
N SER A 34 17.00 -8.96 4.15
CA SER A 34 15.96 -9.68 3.43
C SER A 34 15.34 -10.86 4.21
N LYS A 35 16.09 -11.47 5.13
CA LYS A 35 15.59 -12.50 6.07
C LYS A 35 14.48 -12.01 7.01
N LYS A 36 14.40 -10.71 7.31
CA LYS A 36 13.36 -10.09 8.14
C LYS A 36 12.03 -9.90 7.39
N ILE A 37 12.03 -9.81 6.06
CA ILE A 37 10.80 -9.75 5.24
C ILE A 37 10.26 -11.17 4.99
N THR A 38 9.78 -11.78 6.07
CA THR A 38 9.25 -13.15 6.06
C THR A 38 7.94 -13.28 5.28
N PRO A 39 7.59 -14.48 4.77
CA PRO A 39 6.28 -14.74 4.17
C PRO A 39 5.10 -14.35 5.07
N LYS A 40 5.25 -14.50 6.40
CA LYS A 40 4.25 -14.09 7.40
C LYS A 40 4.04 -12.57 7.37
N LEU A 41 5.11 -11.78 7.32
CA LEU A 41 5.03 -10.32 7.25
C LEU A 41 4.40 -9.87 5.92
N ARG A 42 4.77 -10.50 4.80
CA ARG A 42 4.16 -10.22 3.48
C ARG A 42 2.66 -10.48 3.49
N LYS A 43 2.23 -11.61 4.06
CA LYS A 43 0.82 -11.97 4.19
C LYS A 43 0.06 -10.95 5.05
N LYS A 44 0.62 -10.55 6.20
CA LYS A 44 0.04 -9.51 7.06
C LYS A 44 -0.11 -8.19 6.32
N ASN A 45 0.92 -7.73 5.61
CA ASN A 45 0.84 -6.48 4.85
C ASN A 45 -0.20 -6.56 3.73
N ARG A 46 -0.33 -7.71 3.05
CA ARG A 46 -1.36 -7.91 2.02
C ARG A 46 -2.78 -7.83 2.58
N VAL A 47 -3.04 -8.43 3.74
CA VAL A 47 -4.33 -8.31 4.44
C VAL A 47 -4.65 -6.84 4.75
N ARG A 48 -3.69 -6.10 5.30
CA ARG A 48 -3.86 -4.67 5.62
C ARG A 48 -4.19 -3.84 4.38
N SER A 49 -3.46 -4.04 3.28
CA SER A 49 -3.71 -3.33 2.02
C SER A 49 -5.10 -3.63 1.45
N ILE A 50 -5.52 -4.90 1.43
CA ILE A 50 -6.86 -5.27 0.93
C ILE A 50 -7.95 -4.65 1.80
N THR A 51 -7.80 -4.74 3.13
CA THR A 51 -8.76 -4.20 4.08
C THR A 51 -8.92 -2.69 3.89
N GLY A 52 -7.81 -1.94 3.83
CA GLY A 52 -7.86 -0.49 3.62
C GLY A 52 -8.48 -0.10 2.28
N SER A 53 -8.16 -0.81 1.20
CA SER A 53 -8.81 -0.57 -0.10
C SER A 53 -10.31 -0.81 -0.05
N LEU A 54 -10.77 -1.90 0.56
CA LEU A 54 -12.19 -2.21 0.67
C LEU A 54 -12.94 -1.18 1.54
N GLN A 55 -12.31 -0.67 2.60
CA GLN A 55 -12.87 0.37 3.46
C GLN A 55 -13.05 1.71 2.73
N ILE A 56 -12.13 2.07 1.84
CA ILE A 56 -12.28 3.27 0.98
C ILE A 56 -13.55 3.16 0.12
N GLU A 57 -13.87 1.95 -0.35
CA GLU A 57 -15.09 1.64 -1.11
C GLU A 57 -16.34 1.46 -0.22
N GLY A 58 -16.26 1.76 1.09
CA GLY A 58 -17.38 1.69 2.02
C GLY A 58 -17.70 0.30 2.57
N ASN A 59 -16.82 -0.69 2.38
CA ASN A 59 -17.01 -2.01 2.98
C ASN A 59 -16.56 -2.04 4.46
N SER A 60 -17.25 -2.83 5.28
CA SER A 60 -16.98 -2.98 6.72
C SER A 60 -16.15 -4.21 7.10
N PHE A 61 -15.50 -4.86 6.12
CA PHE A 61 -14.70 -6.06 6.37
C PHE A 61 -13.53 -5.79 7.33
N THR A 62 -13.35 -6.65 8.32
CA THR A 62 -12.20 -6.61 9.24
C THR A 62 -10.98 -7.35 8.66
N GLU A 63 -9.79 -7.09 9.22
CA GLU A 63 -8.57 -7.83 8.83
C GLU A 63 -8.72 -9.34 9.07
N GLU A 64 -9.47 -9.77 10.09
CA GLU A 64 -9.76 -11.17 10.37
C GLU A 64 -10.64 -11.80 9.28
N GLN A 65 -11.69 -11.09 8.84
CA GLN A 65 -12.56 -11.54 7.76
C GLN A 65 -11.78 -11.63 6.43
N VAL A 66 -10.96 -10.62 6.11
CA VAL A 66 -10.08 -10.64 4.93
C VAL A 66 -9.06 -11.77 5.04
N THR A 67 -8.49 -12.02 6.22
CA THR A 67 -7.56 -13.13 6.47
C THR A 67 -8.25 -14.48 6.28
N ALA A 68 -9.46 -14.64 6.78
CA ALA A 68 -10.26 -15.86 6.62
C ALA A 68 -10.57 -16.14 5.15
N MET A 69 -10.95 -15.12 4.39
CA MET A 69 -11.20 -15.20 2.95
C MET A 69 -9.95 -15.64 2.18
N ILE A 70 -8.78 -15.02 2.44
CA ILE A 70 -7.50 -15.40 1.82
C ILE A 70 -7.10 -16.85 2.16
N ASN A 71 -7.51 -17.34 3.33
CA ASN A 71 -7.26 -18.72 3.76
C ASN A 71 -8.31 -19.72 3.25
N GLY A 72 -9.29 -19.29 2.45
CA GLY A 72 -10.38 -20.16 1.99
C GLY A 72 -11.33 -20.61 3.10
N LYS A 73 -11.35 -19.91 4.24
CA LYS A 73 -12.29 -20.20 5.34
C LYS A 73 -13.63 -19.53 5.06
N ARG A 74 -14.71 -20.10 5.59
CA ARG A 74 -16.04 -19.49 5.57
C ARG A 74 -16.00 -18.16 6.32
N VAL A 75 -16.52 -17.11 5.69
CA VAL A 75 -16.71 -15.79 6.28
C VAL A 75 -18.20 -15.53 6.35
N LEU A 76 -18.68 -15.08 7.50
CA LEU A 76 -20.04 -14.59 7.66
C LEU A 76 -20.04 -13.08 7.40
N GLY A 77 -21.01 -12.64 6.60
CA GLY A 77 -21.25 -11.23 6.29
C GLY A 77 -22.07 -10.54 7.37
#